data_AF-A0A392R1J9-F1
#
_entry.id   AF-A0A392R1J9-F1
#
_cell.length_a   1.000
_cell.length_b   1.000
_cell.length_c   1.000
_cell.angle_alpha   90.00
_cell.angle_beta   90.00
_cell.angle_gamma   90.00
#
_symmetry.space_group_name_H-M   'P 1'
#
loop_
_entity.id
_entity.type
_entity.pdbx_description
1 polymer ?
#
loop_
_entity_poly.entity_id
_entity_poly.type
_entity_poly.pdbx_seq_one_letter_code
_entity_poly.pdbx_strand_id
1 'polypeptide(L)'
;FTATKDKLSKEIEDLKASQESEIAKLKKDYEDRLERMKENYVVEEKKLREDAIAQGELISKPTKERDEAVSGLGALKQEKTGLEEDVGALQEFVAAQYEDGFRYALEQVKVIFPDIDENRLGEADVLMKIEDGKLVPFSLPEG
;
A
#
# COMPACT_ATOMS: atom_id res chain seq x y z
N PHE A 1 79.55 -0.34 -56.26
CA PHE A 1 79.49 0.33 -54.96
C PHE A 1 78.54 1.53 -54.96
N THR A 2 78.57 2.39 -55.98
CA THR A 2 77.67 3.56 -56.14
C THR A 2 76.18 3.20 -56.25
N ALA A 3 75.79 2.29 -57.15
CA ALA A 3 74.38 1.91 -57.33
C ALA A 3 73.70 1.37 -56.06
N THR A 4 74.45 0.66 -55.21
CA THR A 4 73.95 0.12 -53.94
C THR A 4 73.71 1.22 -52.90
N LYS A 5 74.57 2.25 -52.87
CA LYS A 5 74.46 3.42 -51.98
C LYS A 5 73.26 4.30 -52.37
N ASP A 6 73.02 4.49 -53.66
CA ASP A 6 71.89 5.30 -54.15
C ASP A 6 70.54 4.62 -53.84
N LYS A 7 70.47 3.29 -53.98
CA LYS A 7 69.29 2.52 -53.59
C LYS A 7 68.98 2.66 -52.09
N LEU A 8 69.99 2.50 -51.25
CA LEU A 8 69.82 2.62 -49.79
C LEU A 8 69.39 4.03 -49.37
N SER A 9 69.94 5.06 -50.03
CA SER A 9 69.58 6.46 -49.75
C SER A 9 68.10 6.72 -50.08
N LYS A 10 67.62 6.18 -51.21
CA LYS A 10 66.21 6.30 -51.60
C LYS A 10 65.27 5.56 -50.65
N GLU A 11 65.61 4.33 -50.25
CA GLU A 11 64.83 3.58 -49.24
C GLU A 11 64.73 4.35 -47.91
N ILE A 12 65.79 5.05 -47.49
CA ILE A 12 65.77 5.87 -46.27
C ILE A 12 64.82 7.07 -46.40
N GLU A 13 64.80 7.75 -47.56
CA GLU A 13 63.88 8.86 -47.82
C GLU A 13 62.43 8.40 -47.85
N ASP A 14 62.14 7.31 -48.58
CA ASP A 14 60.80 6.72 -48.66
C ASP A 14 60.31 6.27 -47.28
N LEU A 15 61.19 5.68 -46.45
CA LEU A 15 60.86 5.27 -45.08
C LEU A 15 60.51 6.49 -44.20
N LYS A 16 61.28 7.58 -44.28
CA LYS A 16 60.99 8.82 -43.52
C LYS A 16 59.66 9.44 -43.93
N ALA A 17 59.39 9.53 -45.23
CA ALA A 17 58.13 10.08 -45.73
C ALA A 17 56.93 9.20 -45.31
N SER A 18 57.09 7.87 -45.33
CA SER A 18 56.09 6.94 -44.83
C SER A 18 55.81 7.17 -43.35
N GLN A 19 56.86 7.34 -42.54
CA GLN A 19 56.74 7.55 -41.10
C GLN A 19 56.06 8.88 -40.75
N GLU A 20 56.40 9.98 -41.43
CA GLU A 20 55.72 11.27 -41.25
C GLU A 20 54.24 11.19 -41.62
N SER A 21 53.90 10.51 -42.70
CA SER A 21 52.51 10.29 -43.13
C SER A 21 51.71 9.48 -42.12
N GLU A 22 52.29 8.40 -41.57
CA GLU A 22 51.65 7.62 -40.50
C GLU A 22 51.45 8.43 -39.22
N ILE A 23 52.47 9.18 -38.77
CA ILE A 23 52.37 10.03 -37.58
C ILE A 23 51.26 11.08 -37.76
N ALA A 24 51.19 11.73 -38.92
CA ALA A 24 50.15 12.71 -39.23
C ALA A 24 48.75 12.09 -39.21
N LYS A 25 48.58 10.90 -39.81
CA LYS A 25 47.31 10.16 -39.79
C LYS A 25 46.91 9.77 -38.37
N LEU A 26 47.84 9.25 -37.58
CA LEU A 26 47.57 8.80 -36.20
C LEU A 26 47.18 9.97 -35.30
N LYS A 27 47.86 11.11 -35.45
CA LYS A 27 47.56 12.33 -34.71
C LYS A 27 46.14 12.83 -35.03
N LYS A 28 45.79 12.87 -36.31
CA LYS A 28 44.46 13.27 -36.76
C LYS A 28 43.38 12.32 -36.23
N ASP A 29 43.56 11.01 -36.34
CA ASP A 29 42.59 10.03 -35.83
C ASP A 29 42.42 10.14 -34.31
N TYR A 30 43.49 10.44 -33.57
CA TYR A 30 43.40 10.68 -32.13
C TYR A 30 42.61 11.94 -31.80
N GLU A 31 42.87 13.05 -32.50
CA GLU A 31 42.13 14.31 -32.34
C GLU A 31 40.63 14.13 -32.68
N ASP A 32 40.32 13.48 -33.81
CA ASP A 32 38.93 13.22 -34.25
C ASP A 32 38.18 12.29 -33.26
N ARG A 33 38.87 11.31 -32.65
CA ARG A 33 38.27 10.44 -31.63
C ARG A 33 38.06 11.17 -30.31
N LEU A 34 39.01 12.02 -29.93
CA LEU A 34 38.91 12.82 -28.71
C LEU A 34 37.75 13.82 -28.80
N GLU A 35 37.57 14.46 -29.95
CA GLU A 35 36.44 15.35 -30.22
C GLU A 35 35.11 14.60 -30.13
N ARG A 36 34.96 13.48 -30.84
CA ARG A 36 33.75 12.64 -30.76
C ARG A 36 33.44 12.16 -29.35
N MET A 37 34.46 11.82 -28.56
CA MET A 37 34.27 11.38 -27.18
C MET A 37 33.73 12.52 -26.30
N LYS A 38 34.24 13.75 -26.47
CA LYS A 38 33.76 14.93 -25.75
C LYS A 38 32.32 15.27 -26.11
N GLU A 39 31.99 15.24 -27.40
CA GLU A 39 30.61 15.49 -27.86
C GLU A 39 29.64 14.46 -27.27
N ASN A 40 29.98 13.16 -27.34
CA ASN A 40 29.16 12.10 -26.76
C ASN A 40 28.98 12.28 -25.25
N TYR A 41 30.04 12.65 -24.53
CA TYR A 41 29.97 12.89 -23.09
C TYR A 41 28.99 14.03 -22.74
N VAL A 42 29.04 15.14 -23.48
CA VAL A 42 28.10 16.26 -23.27
C VAL A 42 26.66 15.84 -23.56
N VAL A 43 26.43 15.05 -24.61
CA VAL A 43 25.10 14.52 -24.95
C VAL A 43 24.59 13.59 -23.86
N GLU A 44 25.43 12.70 -23.35
CA GLU A 44 25.07 11.71 -22.34
C GLU A 44 24.83 12.36 -20.96
N GLU A 45 25.65 13.34 -20.57
CA GLU A 45 25.47 14.13 -19.34
C GLU A 45 24.14 14.88 -19.36
N LYS A 46 23.82 15.55 -20.48
CA LYS A 46 22.55 16.23 -20.65
C LYS A 46 21.37 15.26 -20.53
N LYS A 47 21.44 14.10 -21.18
CA LYS A 47 20.39 13.08 -21.13
C LYS A 47 20.19 12.56 -19.71
N LEU A 48 21.27 12.21 -19.00
CA LEU A 48 21.21 11.74 -17.61
C LEU A 48 20.59 12.78 -16.69
N ARG A 49 20.89 14.07 -16.90
CA ARG A 49 20.32 15.16 -16.12
C ARG A 49 18.81 15.31 -16.35
N GLU A 50 18.37 15.23 -17.60
CA GLU A 50 16.94 15.25 -17.95
C GLU A 50 16.21 14.05 -17.35
N ASP A 51 16.78 12.84 -17.44
CA ASP A 51 16.23 11.62 -16.84
C ASP A 51 16.12 11.73 -15.31
N ALA A 52 17.14 12.31 -14.65
CA ALA A 52 17.12 12.52 -13.20
C ALA A 52 16.02 13.49 -12.75
N ILE A 53 15.79 14.56 -13.52
CA ILE A 53 14.68 15.51 -13.26
C ILE A 53 13.34 14.80 -13.43
N ALA A 54 13.14 14.09 -14.54
CA ALA A 54 11.90 13.37 -14.81
C ALA A 54 11.59 12.31 -13.74
N GLN A 55 12.60 11.55 -13.30
CA GLN A 55 12.44 10.60 -12.20
C GLN A 55 12.07 11.27 -10.87
N GLY A 56 12.71 12.40 -10.55
CA GLY A 56 12.36 13.18 -9.35
C GLY A 56 10.91 13.65 -9.35
N GLU A 57 10.42 14.13 -10.49
CA GLU A 57 9.02 14.56 -10.66
C GLU A 57 8.04 13.38 -10.53
N LEU A 58 8.35 12.24 -11.15
CA LEU A 58 7.52 11.04 -11.08
C LEU A 58 7.40 10.48 -9.66
N ILE A 59 8.44 10.61 -8.83
CA ILE A 59 8.45 10.09 -7.45
C ILE A 59 7.73 11.03 -6.47
N SER A 60 7.74 12.34 -6.74
CA SER A 60 7.21 13.35 -5.82
C SER A 60 5.72 13.15 -5.50
N LYS A 61 4.86 12.99 -6.54
CA LYS A 61 3.42 12.87 -6.35
C LYS A 61 3.02 11.57 -5.60
N PRO A 62 3.46 10.37 -6.03
CA PRO A 62 3.14 9.13 -5.31
C PRO A 62 3.68 9.10 -3.87
N THR A 63 4.82 9.74 -3.60
CA THR A 63 5.37 9.82 -2.24
C THR A 63 4.43 10.60 -1.32
N LYS A 64 3.92 11.75 -1.79
CA LYS A 64 2.95 12.55 -1.04
C LYS A 64 1.63 11.79 -0.81
N GLU A 65 1.08 11.18 -1.86
CA GLU A 65 -0.15 10.39 -1.78
C GLU A 65 -0.01 9.21 -0.82
N ARG A 66 1.14 8.52 -0.82
CA ARG A 66 1.45 7.46 0.14
C ARG A 66 1.44 8.00 1.58
N ASP A 67 2.06 9.14 1.83
CA ASP A 67 2.16 9.71 3.18
C ASP A 67 0.78 10.12 3.71
N GLU A 68 -0.06 10.71 2.86
CA GLU A 68 -1.47 11.03 3.16
C GLU A 68 -2.27 9.75 3.45
N ALA A 69 -2.13 8.71 2.64
CA ALA A 69 -2.81 7.42 2.83
C ALA A 69 -2.38 6.74 4.14
N VAL A 70 -1.09 6.78 4.49
CA VAL A 70 -0.57 6.23 5.75
C VAL A 70 -1.13 6.99 6.95
N SER A 71 -1.19 8.32 6.87
CA SER A 71 -1.81 9.13 7.93
C SER A 71 -3.31 8.83 8.07
N GLY A 72 -4.03 8.70 6.96
CA GLY A 72 -5.45 8.34 6.95
C GLY A 72 -5.72 6.95 7.54
N LEU A 73 -4.87 5.97 7.22
CA LEU A 73 -4.96 4.62 7.81
C LEU A 73 -4.77 4.64 9.32
N GLY A 74 -3.85 5.46 9.83
CA GLY A 74 -3.65 5.65 11.28
C GLY A 74 -4.90 6.16 11.98
N ALA A 75 -5.53 7.21 11.43
CA ALA A 75 -6.78 7.77 11.96
C ALA A 75 -7.93 6.76 11.93
N LEU A 76 -8.13 6.06 10.81
CA LEU A 76 -9.16 5.02 10.67
C LEU A 76 -8.96 3.87 11.66
N LYS A 77 -7.71 3.49 11.94
CA LYS A 77 -7.43 2.44 12.92
C LYS A 77 -7.82 2.87 14.33
N GLN A 78 -7.58 4.12 14.69
CA GLN A 78 -7.96 4.67 15.99
C GLN A 78 -9.49 4.81 16.12
N GLU A 79 -10.16 5.28 15.07
CA GLU A 79 -11.63 5.35 15.04
C GLU A 79 -12.24 3.96 15.19
N LYS A 80 -11.69 2.96 14.47
CA LYS A 80 -12.15 1.58 14.59
C LYS A 80 -12.06 1.06 16.02
N THR A 81 -10.92 1.27 16.70
CA THR A 81 -10.77 0.82 18.09
C THR A 81 -11.76 1.53 19.02
N GLY A 82 -12.01 2.82 18.81
CA GLY A 82 -13.00 3.56 19.60
C GLY A 82 -14.43 3.06 19.38
N LEU A 83 -14.81 2.77 18.13
CA LEU A 83 -16.11 2.19 17.81
C LEU A 83 -16.28 0.77 18.39
N GLU A 84 -15.22 -0.04 18.38
CA GLU A 84 -15.25 -1.38 19.00
C GLU A 84 -15.48 -1.28 20.52
N GLU A 85 -14.86 -0.30 21.19
CA GLU A 85 -15.08 -0.01 22.61
C GLU A 85 -16.52 0.47 22.89
N ASP A 86 -17.02 1.44 22.11
CA ASP A 86 -18.37 1.97 22.24
C ASP A 86 -19.43 0.89 22.04
N VAL A 87 -19.24 0.01 21.05
CA VAL A 87 -20.13 -1.14 20.80
C VAL A 87 -20.13 -2.10 21.99
N GLY A 88 -18.95 -2.39 22.56
CA GLY A 88 -18.85 -3.22 23.77
C GLY A 88 -19.60 -2.62 24.95
N ALA A 89 -19.38 -1.33 25.23
CA ALA A 89 -20.07 -0.62 26.31
C ALA A 89 -21.59 -0.59 26.09
N LEU A 90 -22.05 -0.40 24.86
CA LEU A 90 -23.47 -0.41 24.52
C LEU A 90 -24.09 -1.79 24.72
N GLN A 91 -23.40 -2.86 24.34
CA GLN A 91 -23.86 -4.23 24.57
C GLN A 91 -24.02 -4.53 26.06
N GLU A 92 -23.06 -4.14 26.89
CA GLU A 92 -23.14 -4.28 28.35
C GLU A 92 -24.31 -3.49 28.93
N PHE A 93 -24.50 -2.24 28.49
CA PHE A 93 -25.61 -1.40 28.94
C PHE A 93 -26.97 -1.99 28.58
N VAL A 94 -27.13 -2.46 27.34
CA VAL A 94 -28.37 -3.08 26.88
C VAL A 94 -28.66 -4.36 27.66
N ALA A 95 -27.65 -5.21 27.87
CA ALA A 95 -27.80 -6.43 28.67
C ALA A 95 -28.25 -6.12 30.10
N ALA A 96 -27.63 -5.14 30.75
CA ALA A 96 -28.01 -4.72 32.10
C ALA A 96 -29.45 -4.19 32.16
N GLN A 97 -29.87 -3.39 31.17
CA GLN A 97 -31.24 -2.86 31.11
C GLN A 97 -32.29 -3.95 30.90
N TYR A 98 -32.02 -4.93 30.03
CA TYR A 98 -32.91 -6.07 29.84
C TYR A 98 -33.03 -6.90 31.12
N GLU A 99 -31.91 -7.19 31.77
CA GLU A 99 -31.85 -7.95 33.01
C GLU A 99 -32.61 -7.25 34.15
N ASP A 100 -32.38 -5.95 34.36
CA ASP A 100 -33.08 -5.18 35.39
C ASP A 100 -34.58 -5.05 35.08
N GLY A 101 -34.95 -4.80 33.82
CA GLY A 101 -36.35 -4.75 33.39
C GLY A 101 -37.08 -6.08 33.55
N PHE A 102 -36.42 -7.19 33.21
CA PHE A 102 -36.95 -8.53 33.40
C PHE A 102 -37.14 -8.84 34.89
N ARG A 103 -36.14 -8.56 35.73
CA ARG A 103 -36.23 -8.74 37.18
C ARG A 103 -37.37 -7.94 37.79
N TYR A 104 -37.52 -6.68 37.38
CA TYR A 104 -38.64 -5.83 37.82
C TYR A 104 -39.99 -6.46 37.47
N ALA A 105 -40.17 -6.92 36.22
CA ALA A 105 -41.41 -7.57 35.80
C ALA A 105 -41.69 -8.85 36.62
N LEU A 106 -40.67 -9.66 36.89
CA LEU A 106 -40.76 -10.86 37.72
C LEU A 106 -41.24 -10.53 39.14
N GLU A 107 -40.70 -9.48 39.76
CA GLU A 107 -41.16 -9.00 41.07
C GLU A 107 -42.62 -8.52 41.04
N GLN A 108 -43.08 -7.87 39.96
CA GLN A 108 -44.49 -7.52 39.82
C GLN A 108 -45.41 -8.76 39.73
N VAL A 109 -45.00 -9.80 39.00
CA VAL A 109 -45.79 -11.03 38.86
C VAL A 109 -45.86 -11.80 40.18
N LYS A 110 -44.77 -11.83 40.95
CA LYS A 110 -44.72 -12.47 42.29
C LYS A 110 -45.75 -11.92 43.27
N VAL A 111 -46.17 -10.66 43.12
CA VAL A 111 -47.24 -10.08 43.96
C VAL A 111 -48.55 -10.85 43.82
N ILE A 112 -48.88 -11.32 42.61
CA ILE A 112 -50.10 -12.07 42.31
C ILE A 112 -49.86 -13.58 42.43
N PHE A 113 -48.67 -14.05 42.09
CA PHE A 113 -48.27 -15.46 42.11
C PHE A 113 -46.98 -15.66 42.92
N PRO A 114 -47.05 -15.78 44.26
CA PRO A 114 -45.87 -15.77 45.13
C PRO A 114 -44.87 -16.90 44.86
N ASP A 115 -45.37 -18.04 44.36
CA ASP A 115 -44.57 -19.24 44.07
C ASP A 115 -43.97 -19.23 42.65
N ILE A 116 -44.10 -18.15 41.88
CA ILE A 116 -43.53 -18.05 40.52
C ILE A 116 -42.01 -17.82 40.61
N ASP A 117 -41.25 -18.61 39.86
CA ASP A 117 -39.79 -18.48 39.72
C ASP A 117 -39.38 -18.56 38.24
N GLU A 118 -38.09 -18.39 37.97
CA GLU A 118 -37.54 -18.38 36.61
C GLU A 118 -37.81 -19.69 35.85
N ASN A 119 -37.80 -20.84 36.53
CA ASN A 119 -38.09 -22.15 35.92
C ASN A 119 -39.56 -22.26 35.54
N ARG A 120 -40.46 -21.85 36.43
CA ARG A 120 -41.91 -21.86 36.18
C ARG A 120 -42.33 -20.85 35.11
N LEU A 121 -41.60 -19.74 35.00
CA LEU A 121 -41.79 -18.77 33.92
C LEU A 121 -41.26 -19.33 32.58
N GLY A 122 -40.16 -20.08 32.61
CA GLY A 122 -39.61 -20.79 31.45
C GLY A 122 -40.52 -21.90 30.90
N GLU A 123 -41.48 -22.40 31.69
CA GLU A 123 -42.55 -23.30 31.22
C GLU A 123 -43.56 -22.59 30.29
N ALA A 124 -43.70 -21.27 30.42
CA ALA A 124 -44.51 -20.47 29.51
C ALA A 124 -43.68 -20.18 28.24
N ASP A 125 -43.71 -21.13 27.29
CA ASP A 125 -43.18 -20.91 25.95
C ASP A 125 -43.87 -19.68 25.31
N VAL A 126 -43.12 -18.86 24.56
CA VAL A 126 -43.60 -17.62 23.91
C VAL A 126 -44.77 -17.91 22.96
N LEU A 127 -44.87 -19.15 22.49
CA LEU A 127 -45.95 -19.67 21.67
C LEU A 127 -47.08 -20.32 22.48
N MET A 128 -47.21 -20.04 23.78
CA MET A 128 -48.28 -20.56 24.63
C MET A 128 -49.11 -19.42 25.22
N LYS A 129 -50.42 -19.61 25.32
CA LYS A 129 -51.36 -18.72 26.02
C LYS A 129 -52.00 -19.46 27.19
N ILE A 130 -52.49 -18.71 28.18
CA ILE A 130 -53.25 -19.27 29.30
C ILE A 130 -54.74 -19.22 28.96
N GLU A 131 -55.38 -20.39 28.88
CA GLU A 131 -56.83 -20.53 28.80
C GLU A 131 -57.31 -21.37 29.99
N ASP A 132 -58.26 -20.83 30.77
CA ASP A 132 -58.83 -21.48 31.97
C ASP A 132 -57.78 -22.03 32.95
N GLY A 133 -56.66 -21.32 33.11
CA GLY A 133 -55.58 -21.69 34.02
C GLY A 133 -54.66 -22.81 33.52
N LYS A 134 -54.76 -23.21 32.24
CA LYS A 134 -53.83 -24.15 31.59
C LYS A 134 -53.08 -23.48 30.44
N LEU A 135 -51.81 -23.85 30.28
CA LEU A 135 -51.00 -23.44 29.12
C LEU A 135 -51.44 -24.22 27.89
N VAL A 136 -51.82 -23.51 26.82
CA VAL A 136 -52.21 -24.07 25.52
C VAL A 136 -51.43 -23.38 24.40
N PRO A 137 -51.14 -24.06 23.28
CA PRO A 137 -50.48 -23.44 22.13
C PRO A 137 -51.25 -22.21 21.61
N PHE A 138 -50.51 -21.14 21.35
CA PHE A 138 -51.00 -19.92 20.75
C PHE A 138 -51.31 -20.18 19.27
N SER A 139 -52.58 -20.05 18.90
CA SER A 139 -53.01 -20.03 17.50
C SER A 139 -53.15 -18.58 17.02
N LEU A 140 -52.46 -18.25 15.93
CA LEU A 140 -52.71 -17.00 15.20
C LEU A 140 -54.16 -17.00 14.70
N PRO A 141 -54.96 -15.96 14.95
CA PRO A 141 -56.30 -15.88 14.39
C PRO A 141 -56.22 -15.84 12.86
N GLU A 142 -56.97 -16.72 12.19
CA GLU A 142 -57.12 -16.72 10.74
C GLU A 142 -57.78 -15.40 10.32
N GLY A 143 -57.07 -14.60 9.53
CA GLY A 143 -57.54 -13.35 8.93
C GLY A 143 -58.31 -13.58 7.63
#